data_AF-A0A8J7W269-F1
#
_entry.id   AF-A0A8J7W269-F1
#
_cell.length_a   1.000
_cell.length_b   1.000
_cell.length_c   1.000
_cell.angle_alpha   90.00
_cell.angle_beta   90.00
_cell.angle_gamma   90.00
#
_symmetry.space_group_name_H-M   'P 1'
#
loop_
_entity.id
_entity.type
_entity.pdbx_description
1 polymer ?
#
loop_
_entity_poly.entity_id
_entity_poly.type
_entity_poly.pdbx_seq_one_letter_code
_entity_poly.pdbx_strand_id
1 'polypeptide(L)'
;MDIKLDSGETRKLEIVKDLYIEATAPCKVTYGFGKQYINYAKKMEDGSFESDYSKQINFDLKKYSFFTTDEKGNIIVGNTVDEVSNDSPRNAGAEGNYVTLGEGVYIVSNYDPSAGIGGGQSFEDYKVILTIKEKPLITAIPTSSKVLVNNEEKTFDAYTINGNNYFKLRDLATVVDGTNKQFEVSWDGLKNAINLMPNKKYTTVGGEMQISASSKKENAVLSTSKIYVDGKETALTAYTINNNNYFKLRDIAKLFDIGVTWDGATSTIGIDTSNNYTE
;
A
#
# COMPACT_ATOMS: atom_id res chain seq x y z
N MET A 1 -19.79 6.13 26.85
CA MET A 1 -19.02 7.06 27.72
C MET A 1 -19.00 8.44 27.06
N ASP A 2 -19.14 9.52 27.84
CA ASP A 2 -19.03 10.89 27.35
C ASP A 2 -17.57 11.33 27.36
N ILE A 3 -17.07 11.83 26.23
CA ILE A 3 -15.70 12.35 26.10
C ILE A 3 -15.79 13.85 25.92
N LYS A 4 -15.11 14.59 26.78
CA LYS A 4 -14.82 16.02 26.58
C LYS A 4 -13.54 16.16 25.78
N LEU A 5 -13.64 16.83 24.65
CA LEU A 5 -12.50 17.22 23.83
C LEU A 5 -11.91 18.54 24.38
N ASP A 6 -10.65 18.85 24.05
CA ASP A 6 -10.01 20.13 24.41
C ASP A 6 -10.74 21.34 23.81
N SER A 7 -11.55 21.11 22.77
CA SER A 7 -12.48 22.10 22.19
C SER A 7 -13.70 22.40 23.08
N GLY A 8 -13.88 21.69 24.20
CA GLY A 8 -15.06 21.77 25.07
C GLY A 8 -16.26 20.96 24.58
N GLU A 9 -16.19 20.38 23.38
CA GLU A 9 -17.25 19.56 22.81
C GLU A 9 -17.35 18.21 23.54
N THR A 10 -18.58 17.78 23.83
CA THR A 10 -18.85 16.48 24.46
C THR A 10 -19.47 15.53 23.44
N ARG A 11 -18.84 14.38 23.20
CA ARG A 11 -19.37 13.33 22.31
C ARG A 11 -19.74 12.07 23.08
N LYS A 12 -20.90 11.50 22.72
CA LYS A 12 -21.36 10.18 23.19
C LYS A 12 -20.70 9.09 22.37
N LEU A 13 -20.02 8.16 23.05
CA LEU A 13 -19.45 6.96 22.43
C LEU A 13 -20.20 5.70 22.87
N GLU A 14 -20.53 4.85 21.89
CA GLU A 14 -21.22 3.56 22.05
C GLU A 14 -20.23 2.40 21.92
N ILE A 15 -20.45 1.31 22.66
CA ILE A 15 -19.54 0.17 22.82
C ILE A 15 -20.01 -0.99 21.94
N VAL A 16 -19.13 -1.59 21.13
CA VAL A 16 -19.47 -2.75 20.28
C VAL A 16 -18.50 -3.90 20.59
N LYS A 17 -19.06 -5.09 20.83
CA LYS A 17 -18.39 -6.25 21.44
C LYS A 17 -17.40 -6.99 20.53
N ASP A 18 -17.54 -6.82 19.22
CA ASP A 18 -16.57 -7.21 18.20
C ASP A 18 -16.70 -6.20 17.06
N LEU A 19 -15.58 -5.62 16.64
CA LEU A 19 -15.57 -4.64 15.55
C LEU A 19 -15.14 -5.34 14.27
N TYR A 20 -16.07 -5.45 13.32
CA TYR A 20 -15.81 -5.96 11.99
C TYR A 20 -15.38 -4.81 11.07
N ILE A 21 -14.35 -5.05 10.25
CA ILE A 21 -13.95 -4.15 9.18
C ILE A 21 -14.17 -4.89 7.86
N GLU A 22 -15.00 -4.33 6.99
CA GLU A 22 -15.07 -4.72 5.59
C GLU A 22 -14.23 -3.72 4.78
N ALA A 23 -13.08 -4.17 4.29
CA ALA A 23 -12.26 -3.39 3.39
C ALA A 23 -12.58 -3.80 1.96
N THR A 24 -13.22 -2.90 1.21
CA THR A 24 -13.52 -3.07 -0.23
C THR A 24 -12.38 -2.57 -1.13
N ALA A 25 -11.37 -1.97 -0.52
CA ALA A 25 -10.15 -1.49 -1.15
C ALA A 25 -9.05 -1.40 -0.09
N PRO A 26 -7.76 -1.35 -0.48
CA PRO A 26 -6.68 -1.21 0.49
C PRO A 26 -6.89 0.02 1.36
N CYS A 27 -6.98 -0.16 2.67
CA CYS A 27 -7.22 0.93 3.61
C CYS A 27 -6.17 0.91 4.72
N LYS A 28 -5.83 2.10 5.20
CA LYS A 28 -4.95 2.24 6.34
C LYS A 28 -5.82 2.33 7.59
N VAL A 29 -5.67 1.34 8.45
CA VAL A 29 -6.32 1.29 9.76
C VAL A 29 -5.30 1.72 10.79
N THR A 30 -5.62 2.76 11.53
CA THR A 30 -4.87 3.18 12.72
C THR A 30 -5.63 2.73 13.95
N TYR A 31 -4.92 2.20 14.93
CA TYR A 31 -5.52 1.86 16.22
C TYR A 31 -5.41 3.01 17.21
N GLY A 32 -6.33 3.05 18.17
CA GLY A 32 -6.26 3.88 19.35
C GLY A 32 -6.45 3.05 20.60
N PHE A 33 -5.58 3.27 21.60
CA PHE A 33 -5.54 2.70 22.95
C PHE A 33 -5.59 1.15 23.08
N GLY A 34 -4.67 0.59 23.87
CA GLY A 34 -4.65 -0.83 24.22
C GLY A 34 -3.96 -1.74 23.18
N LYS A 35 -3.66 -2.99 23.58
CA LYS A 35 -3.11 -4.01 22.68
C LYS A 35 -4.25 -4.57 21.83
N GLN A 36 -4.15 -4.38 20.52
CA GLN A 36 -5.16 -4.80 19.56
C GLN A 36 -4.56 -5.81 18.58
N TYR A 37 -5.42 -6.72 18.12
CA TYR A 37 -5.09 -7.72 17.13
C TYR A 37 -6.11 -7.64 16.00
N ILE A 38 -5.63 -7.62 14.77
CA ILE A 38 -6.49 -7.72 13.59
C ILE A 38 -6.28 -9.09 12.97
N ASN A 39 -7.35 -9.83 12.75
CA ASN A 39 -7.31 -11.13 12.12
C ASN A 39 -8.22 -11.13 10.89
N TYR A 40 -7.86 -11.89 9.86
CA TYR A 40 -8.81 -12.19 8.79
C TYR A 40 -10.04 -12.86 9.36
N ALA A 41 -11.21 -12.56 8.79
CA ALA A 41 -12.47 -13.16 9.17
C ALA A 41 -12.95 -14.12 8.09
N LYS A 42 -13.35 -15.32 8.50
CA LYS A 42 -14.03 -16.29 7.64
C LYS A 42 -15.54 -16.14 7.82
N LYS A 43 -16.27 -16.02 6.72
CA LYS A 43 -17.73 -16.06 6.74
C LYS A 43 -18.20 -17.50 6.95
N MET A 44 -19.08 -17.69 7.92
CA MET A 44 -19.69 -18.96 8.28
C MET A 44 -20.99 -19.18 7.50
N GLU A 45 -21.48 -20.42 7.48
CA GLU A 45 -22.70 -20.79 6.75
C GLU A 45 -23.94 -20.06 7.24
N ASP A 46 -23.99 -19.73 8.54
CA ASP A 46 -25.06 -18.97 9.18
C ASP A 46 -24.96 -17.44 8.94
N GLY A 47 -23.97 -17.01 8.16
CA GLY A 47 -23.71 -15.61 7.85
C GLY A 47 -22.90 -14.86 8.91
N SER A 48 -22.52 -15.50 10.02
CA SER A 48 -21.60 -14.94 11.01
C SER A 48 -20.15 -14.93 10.50
N PHE A 49 -19.26 -14.27 11.23
CA PHE A 49 -17.85 -14.17 10.90
C PHE A 49 -17.00 -14.68 12.08
N GLU A 50 -16.03 -15.53 11.79
CA GLU A 50 -15.08 -16.08 12.76
C GLU A 50 -13.65 -15.61 12.48
N SER A 51 -12.88 -15.33 13.53
CA SER A 51 -11.47 -14.95 13.41
C SER A 51 -10.60 -16.12 12.96
N ASP A 52 -9.85 -15.95 11.87
CA ASP A 52 -8.76 -16.84 11.48
C ASP A 52 -7.47 -16.40 12.20
N TYR A 53 -7.29 -16.91 13.41
CA TYR A 53 -6.12 -16.61 14.25
C TYR A 53 -4.78 -17.07 13.64
N SER A 54 -4.80 -17.93 12.60
CA SER A 54 -3.59 -18.29 11.86
C SER A 54 -3.10 -17.18 10.92
N LYS A 55 -3.97 -16.20 10.65
CA LYS A 55 -3.71 -15.04 9.78
C LYS A 55 -3.86 -13.73 10.54
N GLN A 56 -3.20 -13.67 11.69
CA GLN A 56 -3.07 -12.45 12.47
C GLN A 56 -2.20 -11.42 11.73
N ILE A 57 -2.65 -10.17 11.73
CA ILE A 57 -1.99 -9.05 11.08
C ILE A 57 -1.41 -8.15 12.16
N ASN A 58 -0.09 -7.96 12.08
CA ASN A 58 0.65 -7.11 13.00
C ASN A 58 0.60 -5.65 12.54
N PHE A 59 0.53 -4.73 13.50
CA PHE A 59 0.66 -3.31 13.24
C PHE A 59 2.11 -2.94 12.92
N ASP A 60 2.30 -2.01 11.99
CA ASP A 60 3.56 -1.28 11.83
C ASP A 60 3.70 -0.30 13.00
N LEU A 61 4.64 -0.62 13.89
CA LEU A 61 4.89 0.11 15.12
C LEU A 61 6.00 1.14 14.87
N LYS A 62 5.67 2.43 14.99
CA LYS A 62 6.60 3.55 14.79
C LYS A 62 6.93 4.27 16.10
N LYS A 63 5.95 4.47 16.98
CA LYS A 63 6.08 5.21 18.24
C LYS A 63 5.08 4.70 19.27
N TYR A 64 5.46 4.69 20.54
CA TYR A 64 4.57 4.32 21.65
C TYR A 64 4.44 5.47 22.65
N SER A 65 3.20 5.84 22.98
CA SER A 65 2.91 6.61 24.19
C SER A 65 2.29 5.65 25.22
N PHE A 66 2.68 5.75 26.48
CA PHE A 66 2.05 4.96 27.54
C PHE A 66 1.12 5.84 28.36
N PHE A 67 0.03 5.24 28.84
CA PHE A 67 -0.90 5.89 29.73
C PHE A 67 -0.85 5.14 31.06
N THR A 68 -0.63 5.88 32.14
CA THR A 68 -0.75 5.35 33.50
C THR A 68 -1.80 6.16 34.25
N THR A 69 -2.28 5.66 35.37
CA THR A 69 -3.13 6.42 36.27
C THR A 69 -2.33 6.78 37.52
N ASP A 70 -2.42 8.03 37.97
CA ASP A 70 -1.93 8.37 39.31
C ASP A 70 -2.79 7.70 40.41
N GLU A 71 -2.35 7.82 41.67
CA GLU A 71 -3.07 7.29 42.84
C GLU A 71 -4.49 7.85 43.00
N LYS A 72 -4.86 8.90 42.25
CA LYS A 72 -6.16 9.56 42.25
C LYS A 72 -7.01 9.19 41.03
N GLY A 73 -6.52 8.31 40.16
CA GLY A 73 -7.21 7.85 38.96
C GLY A 73 -7.12 8.81 37.77
N ASN A 74 -6.25 9.82 37.80
CA ASN A 74 -6.03 10.70 36.66
C ASN A 74 -5.13 10.02 35.64
N ILE A 75 -5.49 10.10 34.35
CA ILE A 75 -4.68 9.59 33.26
C ILE A 75 -3.44 10.49 33.08
N ILE A 76 -2.25 9.92 33.25
CA ILE A 76 -0.95 10.49 32.92
C ILE A 76 -0.46 9.91 31.59
N VAL A 77 -0.06 10.77 30.65
CA VAL A 77 0.57 10.39 29.38
C VAL A 77 2.08 10.47 29.53
N GLY A 78 2.76 9.34 29.35
CA GLY A 78 4.22 9.24 29.38
C GLY A 78 4.89 9.48 28.03
N ASN A 79 6.20 9.76 28.07
CA ASN A 79 7.01 10.09 26.88
C ASN A 79 7.06 8.96 25.85
N THR A 80 7.21 9.38 24.59
CA THR A 80 7.30 8.51 23.44
C THR A 80 8.62 7.75 23.41
N VAL A 81 8.59 6.41 23.33
CA VAL A 81 9.79 5.56 23.21
C VAL A 81 9.79 4.80 21.87
N ASP A 82 10.99 4.55 21.34
CA ASP A 82 11.21 3.89 20.04
C ASP A 82 11.16 2.35 20.14
N GLU A 83 11.25 1.76 21.34
CA GLU A 83 11.25 0.30 21.55
C GLU A 83 10.57 -0.10 22.88
N VAL A 84 9.87 -1.24 22.86
CA VAL A 84 9.17 -1.81 24.03
C VAL A 84 10.04 -2.91 24.63
N SER A 85 10.54 -2.72 25.86
CA SER A 85 11.01 -3.84 26.68
C SER A 85 9.82 -4.70 27.12
N ASN A 86 10.00 -6.01 27.27
CA ASN A 86 8.97 -6.97 27.73
C ASN A 86 8.28 -6.61 29.07
N ASP A 87 8.79 -5.61 29.81
CA ASP A 87 8.27 -5.11 31.09
C ASP A 87 7.35 -3.87 30.97
N SER A 88 6.94 -3.49 29.77
CA SER A 88 6.17 -2.24 29.58
C SER A 88 4.73 -2.33 30.14
N PRO A 89 4.21 -1.26 30.77
CA PRO A 89 2.93 -1.27 31.47
C PRO A 89 1.76 -1.56 30.53
N ARG A 90 0.75 -2.23 31.09
CA ARG A 90 -0.36 -2.93 30.43
C ARG A 90 -1.22 -2.09 29.46
N ASN A 91 -1.00 -0.78 29.34
CA ASN A 91 -1.83 0.18 28.59
C ASN A 91 -1.00 1.17 27.76
N ALA A 92 -0.46 0.70 26.62
CA ALA A 92 0.17 1.56 25.63
C ALA A 92 -0.88 2.05 24.60
N GLY A 93 -0.92 3.35 24.33
CA GLY A 93 -1.68 3.92 23.22
C GLY A 93 -0.69 4.50 22.21
N ALA A 94 -0.74 4.01 20.98
CA ALA A 94 0.35 4.24 20.05
C ALA A 94 -0.10 5.16 18.92
N GLU A 95 0.30 6.41 19.03
CA GLU A 95 0.02 7.39 18.00
C GLU A 95 0.93 7.16 16.78
N GLY A 96 0.33 7.15 15.59
CA GLY A 96 1.07 6.99 14.33
C GLY A 96 1.31 5.54 13.89
N ASN A 97 0.88 4.56 14.68
CA ASN A 97 0.93 3.15 14.30
C ASN A 97 -0.27 2.78 13.42
N TYR A 98 -0.05 1.88 12.47
CA TYR A 98 -1.07 1.51 11.50
C TYR A 98 -0.85 0.13 10.92
N VAL A 99 -1.88 -0.38 10.27
CA VAL A 99 -1.83 -1.56 9.42
C VAL A 99 -2.49 -1.21 8.10
N THR A 100 -1.98 -1.78 7.01
CA THR A 100 -2.64 -1.70 5.70
C THR A 100 -3.40 -2.99 5.50
N LEU A 101 -4.71 -2.90 5.41
CA LEU A 101 -5.57 -4.05 5.12
C LEU A 101 -5.76 -4.15 3.61
N GLY A 102 -5.70 -5.37 3.06
CA GLY A 102 -6.15 -5.66 1.70
C GLY A 102 -7.67 -5.79 1.64
N GLU A 103 -8.20 -6.13 0.46
CA GLU A 103 -9.63 -6.45 0.34
C GLU A 103 -9.98 -7.66 1.22
N GLY A 104 -11.08 -7.56 1.98
CA GLY A 104 -11.55 -8.65 2.84
C GLY A 104 -12.30 -8.18 4.07
N VAL A 105 -12.73 -9.16 4.87
CA VAL A 105 -13.37 -8.94 6.16
C VAL A 105 -12.38 -9.27 7.27
N TYR A 106 -12.32 -8.42 8.28
CA TYR A 106 -11.41 -8.52 9.41
C TYR A 106 -12.15 -8.35 10.73
N ILE A 107 -11.67 -9.03 11.76
CA ILE A 107 -12.13 -8.86 13.14
C ILE A 107 -11.00 -8.20 13.93
N VAL A 108 -11.36 -7.15 14.67
CA VAL A 108 -10.48 -6.52 15.66
C VAL A 108 -10.82 -7.03 17.04
N SER A 109 -9.83 -7.59 17.72
CA SER A 109 -9.97 -8.13 19.08
C SER A 109 -8.87 -7.61 20.00
N ASN A 110 -9.15 -7.66 21.30
CA ASN A 110 -8.17 -7.38 22.36
C ASN A 110 -7.57 -8.69 22.93
N TYR A 111 -7.80 -9.83 22.26
CA TYR A 111 -7.42 -11.15 22.74
C TYR A 111 -6.10 -11.64 22.13
N ASP A 112 -5.15 -12.02 22.98
CA ASP A 112 -3.88 -12.67 22.57
C ASP A 112 -4.05 -14.19 22.50
N PRO A 113 -4.10 -14.81 21.30
CA PRO A 113 -4.22 -16.26 21.19
C PRO A 113 -2.97 -17.01 21.68
N SER A 114 -1.82 -16.35 21.81
CA SER A 114 -0.55 -16.96 22.25
C SER A 114 -0.39 -17.02 23.77
N ALA A 115 -1.22 -16.30 24.53
CA ALA A 115 -1.09 -16.20 25.99
C ALA A 115 -1.53 -17.46 26.76
N GLY A 116 -2.13 -18.45 26.08
CA GLY A 116 -2.76 -19.61 26.72
C GLY A 116 -3.99 -19.21 27.52
N ILE A 117 -4.99 -20.09 27.61
CA ILE A 117 -6.19 -19.86 28.44
C ILE A 117 -5.80 -20.04 29.92
N GLY A 118 -5.08 -19.06 30.47
CA GLY A 118 -4.89 -18.88 31.91
C GLY A 118 -6.15 -18.24 32.49
N GLY A 119 -6.83 -18.95 33.38
CA GLY A 119 -8.16 -18.60 33.87
C GLY A 119 -8.35 -17.13 34.25
N GLY A 120 -9.50 -16.59 33.83
CA GLY A 120 -10.20 -15.50 34.50
C GLY A 120 -9.37 -14.25 34.79
N GLN A 121 -8.70 -13.67 33.79
CA GLN A 121 -8.43 -12.23 33.85
C GLN A 121 -9.46 -11.53 32.97
N SER A 122 -10.44 -10.90 33.61
CA SER A 122 -11.21 -9.83 32.99
C SER A 122 -10.21 -8.72 32.69
N PHE A 123 -9.85 -8.58 31.42
CA PHE A 123 -9.19 -7.37 30.96
C PHE A 123 -10.27 -6.30 31.00
N GLU A 124 -10.16 -5.35 31.96
CA GLU A 124 -11.07 -4.21 32.04
C GLU A 124 -11.23 -3.57 30.66
N ASP A 125 -12.47 -3.32 30.26
CA ASP A 125 -12.87 -3.07 28.88
C ASP A 125 -12.10 -1.90 28.22
N TYR A 126 -11.07 -2.23 27.45
CA TYR A 126 -10.29 -1.25 26.70
C TYR A 126 -11.03 -0.79 25.44
N LYS A 127 -11.18 0.53 25.36
CA LYS A 127 -11.80 1.31 24.29
C LYS A 127 -11.02 1.18 22.97
N VAL A 128 -11.62 0.56 21.95
CA VAL A 128 -11.08 0.50 20.59
C VAL A 128 -11.55 1.72 19.80
N ILE A 129 -10.63 2.60 19.38
CA ILE A 129 -10.91 3.65 18.38
C ILE A 129 -10.22 3.26 17.09
N LEU A 130 -10.98 2.88 16.06
CA LEU A 130 -10.45 2.69 14.71
C LEU A 130 -10.79 3.89 13.86
N THR A 131 -9.77 4.48 13.25
CA THR A 131 -9.98 5.40 12.14
C THR A 131 -9.64 4.66 10.86
N ILE A 132 -10.66 4.37 10.05
CA ILE A 132 -10.49 3.86 8.70
C ILE A 132 -10.19 5.06 7.81
N LYS A 133 -8.95 5.13 7.31
CA LYS A 133 -8.62 6.04 6.21
C LYS A 133 -8.58 5.18 4.95
N GLU A 134 -9.64 5.27 4.14
CA GLU A 134 -9.61 4.72 2.79
C GLU A 134 -8.39 5.31 2.09
N LYS A 135 -7.54 4.44 1.52
CA LYS A 135 -6.50 4.93 0.63
C LYS A 135 -7.25 5.44 -0.60
N PRO A 136 -7.04 6.71 -1.01
CA PRO A 136 -7.73 7.21 -2.20
C PRO A 136 -7.38 6.31 -3.38
N LEU A 137 -8.38 5.59 -3.89
CA LEU A 137 -8.26 4.86 -5.14
C LEU A 137 -8.19 5.90 -6.25
N ILE A 138 -7.08 5.90 -6.98
CA ILE A 138 -6.96 6.75 -8.16
C ILE A 138 -7.53 5.97 -9.33
N THR A 139 -8.45 6.56 -10.07
CA THR A 139 -8.99 5.93 -11.27
C THR A 139 -7.94 5.96 -12.38
N ALA A 140 -7.58 4.79 -12.89
CA ALA A 140 -6.78 4.63 -14.09
C ALA A 140 -7.70 4.54 -15.30
N ILE A 141 -7.54 5.45 -16.26
CA ILE A 141 -8.37 5.50 -17.48
C ILE A 141 -7.56 4.87 -18.61
N PRO A 142 -8.01 3.79 -19.26
CA PRO A 142 -7.25 3.18 -20.35
C PRO A 142 -7.05 4.19 -21.49
N THR A 143 -5.86 4.21 -22.08
CA THR A 143 -5.59 5.05 -23.25
C THR A 143 -5.76 4.27 -24.54
N SER A 144 -6.34 4.91 -25.55
CA SER A 144 -6.38 4.42 -26.93
C SER A 144 -5.26 5.00 -27.80
N SER A 145 -4.28 5.68 -27.20
CA SER A 145 -3.15 6.24 -27.92
C SER A 145 -2.36 5.15 -28.64
N LYS A 146 -2.02 5.44 -29.89
CA LYS A 146 -1.09 4.61 -30.65
C LYS A 146 0.29 4.70 -30.00
N VAL A 147 1.01 3.58 -29.91
CA VAL A 147 2.39 3.59 -29.38
C VAL A 147 3.35 3.05 -30.43
N LEU A 148 4.36 3.84 -30.76
CA LEU A 148 5.46 3.46 -31.63
C LEU A 148 6.72 3.28 -30.80
N VAL A 149 7.38 2.13 -30.90
CA VAL A 149 8.71 1.88 -30.34
C VAL A 149 9.70 1.78 -31.50
N ASN A 150 10.65 2.69 -31.60
CA ASN A 150 11.59 2.78 -32.71
C ASN A 150 10.90 2.76 -34.09
N ASN A 151 9.79 3.50 -34.22
CA ASN A 151 8.90 3.55 -35.40
C ASN A 151 8.09 2.29 -35.69
N GLU A 152 8.21 1.22 -34.89
CA GLU A 152 7.34 0.06 -34.97
C GLU A 152 6.15 0.19 -34.02
N GLU A 153 4.95 -0.10 -34.52
CA GLU A 153 3.76 -0.11 -33.68
C GLU A 153 3.81 -1.26 -32.67
N LYS A 154 3.57 -0.94 -31.39
CA LYS A 154 3.43 -1.91 -30.30
C LYS A 154 2.16 -1.61 -29.52
N THR A 155 1.50 -2.67 -29.08
CA THR A 155 0.30 -2.60 -28.25
C THR A 155 0.68 -2.73 -26.78
N PHE A 156 0.14 -1.85 -25.93
CA PHE A 156 0.34 -1.87 -24.49
C PHE A 156 -0.99 -1.84 -23.76
N ASP A 157 -1.03 -2.46 -22.58
CA ASP A 157 -1.98 -2.07 -21.54
C ASP A 157 -1.43 -0.80 -20.86
N ALA A 158 -2.06 0.34 -21.11
CA ALA A 158 -1.59 1.64 -20.67
C ALA A 158 -2.74 2.52 -20.20
N TYR A 159 -2.46 3.37 -19.20
CA TYR A 159 -3.48 4.17 -18.54
C TYR A 159 -3.08 5.64 -18.45
N THR A 160 -4.06 6.52 -18.56
CA THR A 160 -3.97 7.91 -18.10
C THR A 160 -4.35 7.97 -16.63
N ILE A 161 -3.43 8.47 -15.80
CA ILE A 161 -3.63 8.72 -14.38
C ILE A 161 -3.21 10.18 -14.12
N ASN A 162 -4.12 11.00 -13.59
CA ASN A 162 -3.87 12.44 -13.35
C ASN A 162 -3.27 13.15 -14.58
N GLY A 163 -3.79 12.87 -15.78
CA GLY A 163 -3.36 13.50 -17.03
C GLY A 163 -2.01 13.03 -17.58
N ASN A 164 -1.38 12.01 -17.00
CA ASN A 164 -0.10 11.47 -17.47
C ASN A 164 -0.27 10.03 -17.96
N ASN A 165 0.54 9.62 -18.93
CA ASN A 165 0.56 8.25 -19.43
C ASN A 165 1.41 7.33 -18.54
N TYR A 166 0.81 6.24 -18.07
CA TYR A 166 1.40 5.22 -17.24
C TYR A 166 1.45 3.89 -17.99
N PHE A 167 2.61 3.26 -17.95
CA PHE A 167 2.89 1.99 -18.63
C PHE A 167 3.36 0.96 -17.62
N LYS A 168 3.02 -0.31 -17.86
CA LYS A 168 3.56 -1.43 -17.12
C LYS A 168 5.08 -1.46 -17.29
N LEU A 169 5.80 -1.42 -16.17
CA LEU A 169 7.26 -1.27 -16.16
C LEU A 169 7.98 -2.39 -16.92
N ARG A 170 7.52 -3.63 -16.77
CA ARG A 170 8.11 -4.81 -17.43
C ARG A 170 7.87 -4.81 -18.94
N ASP A 171 6.76 -4.23 -19.39
CA ASP A 171 6.49 -4.09 -20.82
C ASP A 171 7.42 -3.06 -21.44
N LEU A 172 7.67 -1.94 -20.75
CA LEU A 172 8.70 -0.98 -21.15
C LEU A 172 10.08 -1.63 -21.24
N ALA A 173 10.49 -2.38 -20.20
CA ALA A 173 11.76 -3.10 -20.19
C ALA A 173 11.89 -4.07 -21.37
N THR A 174 10.80 -4.77 -21.70
CA THR A 174 10.74 -5.71 -22.82
C THR A 174 10.94 -5.02 -24.17
N VAL A 175 10.27 -3.90 -24.42
CA VAL A 175 10.34 -3.25 -25.75
C VAL A 175 11.64 -2.50 -26.02
N VAL A 176 12.40 -2.16 -24.98
CA VAL A 176 13.74 -1.56 -25.12
C VAL A 176 14.87 -2.58 -24.98
N ASP A 177 14.56 -3.84 -24.69
CA ASP A 177 15.55 -4.90 -24.54
C ASP A 177 16.37 -5.08 -25.83
N GLY A 178 17.69 -5.24 -25.69
CA GLY A 178 18.61 -5.33 -26.82
C GLY A 178 19.01 -3.98 -27.46
N THR A 179 18.49 -2.86 -26.96
CA THR A 179 18.96 -1.52 -27.33
C THR A 179 20.03 -1.02 -26.35
N ASN A 180 20.68 0.10 -26.67
CA ASN A 180 21.57 0.81 -25.73
C ASN A 180 20.82 1.48 -24.56
N LYS A 181 19.48 1.46 -24.54
CA LYS A 181 18.63 1.97 -23.46
C LYS A 181 17.95 0.85 -22.66
N GLN A 182 18.43 -0.39 -22.81
CA GLN A 182 17.93 -1.56 -22.08
C GLN A 182 18.14 -1.44 -20.57
N PHE A 183 17.25 -2.05 -19.80
CA PHE A 183 17.37 -2.18 -18.36
C PHE A 183 16.66 -3.42 -17.84
N GLU A 184 17.16 -3.97 -16.74
CA GLU A 184 16.54 -5.11 -16.05
C GLU A 184 15.63 -4.63 -14.91
N VAL A 185 14.60 -5.42 -14.62
CA VAL A 185 13.63 -5.21 -13.53
C VAL A 185 13.57 -6.45 -12.66
N SER A 186 14.07 -6.37 -11.42
CA SER A 186 13.94 -7.44 -10.45
C SER A 186 13.14 -7.02 -9.22
N TRP A 187 12.52 -8.01 -8.59
CA TRP A 187 11.77 -7.85 -7.34
C TRP A 187 12.60 -8.38 -6.16
N ASP A 188 12.75 -7.56 -5.13
CA ASP A 188 13.31 -7.97 -3.83
C ASP A 188 12.17 -8.03 -2.81
N GLY A 189 11.68 -9.24 -2.57
CA GLY A 189 10.57 -9.48 -1.65
C GLY A 189 10.93 -9.22 -0.17
N LEU A 190 12.20 -9.36 0.21
CA LEU A 190 12.65 -9.12 1.59
C LEU A 190 12.64 -7.62 1.91
N LYS A 191 12.99 -6.78 0.92
CA LYS A 191 12.99 -5.32 1.07
C LYS A 191 11.70 -4.66 0.61
N ASN A 192 10.74 -5.42 0.09
CA ASN A 192 9.57 -4.90 -0.62
C ASN A 192 10.00 -3.84 -1.65
N ALA A 193 10.88 -4.23 -2.58
CA ALA A 193 11.55 -3.28 -3.46
C ALA A 193 11.61 -3.71 -4.93
N ILE A 194 11.51 -2.71 -5.81
CA ILE A 194 11.72 -2.83 -7.25
C ILE A 194 13.14 -2.37 -7.54
N ASN A 195 13.96 -3.25 -8.12
CA ASN A 195 15.31 -2.91 -8.54
C ASN A 195 15.36 -2.74 -10.06
N LEU A 196 15.88 -1.60 -10.47
CA LEU A 196 16.12 -1.19 -11.83
C LEU A 196 17.63 -1.22 -12.09
N MET A 197 18.07 -1.97 -13.09
CA MET A 197 19.49 -2.09 -13.44
C MET A 197 19.70 -1.61 -14.88
N PRO A 198 20.15 -0.36 -15.08
CA PRO A 198 20.47 0.17 -16.41
C PRO A 198 21.51 -0.68 -17.14
N ASN A 199 21.49 -0.66 -18.47
CA ASN A 199 22.44 -1.35 -19.35
C ASN A 199 22.48 -2.87 -19.20
N LYS A 200 21.56 -3.45 -18.44
CA LYS A 200 21.41 -4.88 -18.28
C LYS A 200 20.23 -5.37 -19.12
N LYS A 201 20.44 -6.47 -19.83
CA LYS A 201 19.40 -7.16 -20.59
C LYS A 201 18.24 -7.54 -19.67
N TYR A 202 17.00 -7.32 -20.12
CA TYR A 202 15.81 -7.72 -19.39
C TYR A 202 15.60 -9.24 -19.44
N THR A 203 15.23 -9.82 -18.31
CA THR A 203 14.87 -11.24 -18.19
C THR A 203 13.36 -11.38 -18.09
N THR A 204 12.76 -11.95 -19.13
CA THR A 204 11.33 -12.23 -19.17
C THR A 204 10.91 -13.18 -18.04
N VAL A 205 9.84 -12.85 -17.32
CA VAL A 205 9.29 -13.63 -16.22
C VAL A 205 7.88 -14.16 -16.47
N GLY A 206 7.27 -13.80 -17.61
CA GLY A 206 5.94 -14.21 -18.01
C GLY A 206 4.90 -13.11 -17.81
N GLY A 207 4.02 -12.99 -18.79
CA GLY A 207 2.91 -12.03 -18.79
C GLY A 207 3.27 -10.63 -19.28
N GLU A 208 4.48 -10.40 -19.79
CA GLU A 208 4.84 -9.18 -20.51
C GLU A 208 4.10 -9.07 -21.84
N MET A 209 3.82 -7.82 -22.23
CA MET A 209 3.13 -7.48 -23.48
C MET A 209 1.74 -8.12 -23.64
N GLN A 210 1.18 -8.69 -22.57
CA GLN A 210 -0.18 -9.18 -22.56
C GLN A 210 -1.15 -8.02 -22.45
N ILE A 211 -2.05 -7.91 -23.42
CA ILE A 211 -3.14 -6.93 -23.39
C ILE A 211 -4.26 -7.51 -22.54
N SER A 212 -4.59 -6.87 -21.42
CA SER A 212 -5.85 -7.18 -20.76
C SER A 212 -6.98 -6.69 -21.67
N ALA A 213 -8.03 -7.49 -21.88
CA ALA A 213 -9.15 -7.11 -22.75
C ALA A 213 -9.97 -5.90 -22.22
N SER A 214 -9.47 -5.19 -21.21
CA SER A 214 -10.13 -4.09 -20.53
C SER A 214 -9.86 -2.78 -21.26
N SER A 215 -10.78 -2.37 -22.12
CA SER A 215 -11.06 -0.95 -22.37
C SER A 215 -11.76 -0.27 -21.18
N LYS A 216 -11.54 -0.80 -19.97
CA LYS A 216 -12.24 -0.42 -18.74
C LYS A 216 -11.33 0.40 -17.84
N LYS A 217 -11.96 1.28 -17.09
CA LYS A 217 -11.30 1.99 -15.99
C LYS A 217 -10.91 0.97 -14.93
N GLU A 218 -9.72 1.14 -14.38
CA GLU A 218 -9.19 0.28 -13.32
C GLU A 218 -8.86 1.11 -12.07
N ASN A 219 -8.70 0.41 -10.95
CA ASN A 219 -8.26 1.02 -9.70
C ASN A 219 -6.72 1.02 -9.65
N ALA A 220 -6.12 2.21 -9.57
CA ALA A 220 -4.70 2.39 -9.33
C ALA A 220 -4.42 2.62 -7.85
N VAL A 221 -3.67 1.70 -7.26
CA VAL A 221 -3.24 1.77 -5.87
C VAL A 221 -1.81 2.27 -5.82
N LEU A 222 -1.54 3.38 -5.12
CA LEU A 222 -0.16 3.88 -4.97
C LEU A 222 0.73 2.79 -4.35
N SER A 223 1.83 2.42 -4.99
CA SER A 223 2.76 1.43 -4.46
C SER A 223 3.48 1.96 -3.22
N THR A 224 3.76 1.08 -2.26
CA THR A 224 4.60 1.36 -1.10
C THR A 224 6.00 0.78 -1.23
N SER A 225 6.28 0.07 -2.33
CA SER A 225 7.56 -0.56 -2.56
C SER A 225 8.65 0.50 -2.75
N LYS A 226 9.82 0.24 -2.18
CA LYS A 226 10.99 1.05 -2.46
C LYS A 226 11.46 0.82 -3.89
N ILE A 227 12.10 1.83 -4.49
CA ILE A 227 12.58 1.74 -5.86
C ILE A 227 14.07 2.08 -5.85
N TYR A 228 14.87 1.15 -6.36
CA TYR A 228 16.33 1.28 -6.43
C TYR A 228 16.76 1.30 -7.89
N VAL A 229 17.65 2.22 -8.23
CA VAL A 229 18.31 2.29 -9.54
C VAL A 229 19.78 2.07 -9.29
N ASP A 230 20.31 0.96 -9.82
CA ASP A 230 21.70 0.52 -9.59
C ASP A 230 22.06 0.52 -8.09
N GLY A 231 21.16 -0.01 -7.25
CA GLY A 231 21.32 -0.08 -5.81
C GLY A 231 21.06 1.23 -5.04
N LYS A 232 20.84 2.35 -5.72
CA LYS A 232 20.51 3.64 -5.08
C LYS A 232 19.01 3.89 -5.01
N GLU A 233 18.51 4.17 -3.81
CA GLU A 233 17.09 4.49 -3.60
C GLU A 233 16.73 5.76 -4.39
N THR A 234 15.66 5.69 -5.18
CA THR A 234 15.21 6.75 -6.07
C THR A 234 13.72 6.99 -5.87
N ALA A 235 13.34 8.25 -5.66
CA ALA A 235 11.95 8.62 -5.47
C ALA A 235 11.21 8.61 -6.81
N LEU A 236 10.46 7.54 -7.08
CA LEU A 236 9.54 7.42 -8.21
C LEU A 236 8.14 7.06 -7.71
N THR A 237 7.13 7.54 -8.44
CA THR A 237 5.74 7.16 -8.17
C THR A 237 5.38 5.95 -9.03
N ALA A 238 4.96 4.87 -8.39
CA ALA A 238 4.42 3.68 -9.04
C ALA A 238 3.00 3.41 -8.56
N TYR A 239 2.16 2.90 -9.44
CA TYR A 239 0.83 2.39 -9.11
C TYR A 239 0.76 0.90 -9.38
N THR A 240 0.12 0.16 -8.47
CA THR A 240 -0.24 -1.23 -8.69
C THR A 240 -1.64 -1.28 -9.32
N ILE A 241 -1.74 -1.88 -10.50
CA ILE A 241 -2.99 -2.16 -11.22
C ILE A 241 -2.94 -3.61 -11.65
N ASN A 242 -3.95 -4.42 -11.28
CA ASN A 242 -4.01 -5.85 -11.62
C ASN A 242 -2.69 -6.59 -11.33
N ASN A 243 -2.12 -6.38 -10.13
CA ASN A 243 -0.85 -6.95 -9.67
C ASN A 243 0.41 -6.57 -10.49
N ASN A 244 0.32 -5.57 -11.36
CA ASN A 244 1.44 -5.06 -12.14
C ASN A 244 1.81 -3.64 -11.69
N ASN A 245 3.10 -3.29 -11.77
CA ASN A 245 3.57 -1.96 -11.42
C ASN A 245 3.62 -1.06 -12.67
N TYR A 246 2.89 0.05 -12.60
CA TYR A 246 2.74 1.05 -13.63
C TYR A 246 3.48 2.33 -13.23
N PHE A 247 4.25 2.87 -14.16
CA PHE A 247 5.06 4.06 -13.96
C PHE A 247 4.74 5.10 -15.04
N LYS A 248 4.86 6.37 -14.67
CA LYS A 248 4.73 7.47 -15.61
C LYS A 248 5.82 7.34 -16.67
N LEU A 249 5.43 7.28 -17.95
CA LEU A 249 6.35 7.03 -19.07
C LEU A 249 7.54 8.00 -19.06
N ARG A 250 7.26 9.31 -18.89
CA ARG A 250 8.30 10.34 -18.90
C ARG A 250 9.31 10.19 -17.76
N ASP A 251 8.90 9.69 -16.61
CA ASP A 251 9.80 9.51 -15.46
C ASP A 251 10.79 8.36 -15.74
N ILE A 252 10.30 7.25 -16.31
CA ILE A 252 11.14 6.11 -16.75
C ILE A 252 12.03 6.53 -17.92
N ALA A 253 11.48 7.25 -18.89
CA ALA A 253 12.23 7.71 -20.06
C ALA A 253 13.38 8.63 -19.66
N LYS A 254 13.14 9.59 -18.75
CA LYS A 254 14.19 10.42 -18.19
C LYS A 254 15.25 9.61 -17.45
N LEU A 255 14.83 8.59 -16.69
CA LEU A 255 15.74 7.75 -15.91
C LEU A 255 16.71 6.95 -16.79
N PHE A 256 16.23 6.40 -17.89
CA PHE A 256 17.02 5.57 -18.81
C PHE A 256 17.45 6.30 -20.07
N ASP A 257 17.27 7.62 -20.11
CA ASP A 257 17.60 8.50 -21.24
C ASP A 257 16.98 8.03 -22.58
N ILE A 258 15.71 7.63 -22.54
CA ILE A 258 14.93 7.19 -23.70
C ILE A 258 14.19 8.40 -24.30
N GLY A 259 14.29 8.61 -25.60
CA GLY A 259 13.51 9.62 -26.31
C GLY A 259 12.01 9.34 -26.24
N VAL A 260 11.21 10.36 -25.94
CA VAL A 260 9.74 10.27 -25.95
C VAL A 260 9.15 11.41 -26.77
N THR A 261 8.23 11.10 -27.67
CA THR A 261 7.52 12.08 -28.48
C THR A 261 6.01 11.95 -28.34
N TRP A 262 5.30 13.04 -28.66
CA TRP A 262 3.84 13.06 -28.74
C TRP A 262 3.41 13.74 -30.03
N ASP A 263 2.62 13.03 -30.83
CA ASP A 263 1.88 13.60 -31.94
C ASP A 263 0.40 13.74 -31.55
N GLY A 264 -0.01 14.98 -31.33
CA GLY A 264 -1.39 15.30 -30.96
C GLY A 264 -2.41 15.13 -32.07
N ALA A 265 -2.00 15.16 -33.35
CA ALA A 265 -2.92 14.98 -34.48
C ALA A 265 -3.38 13.53 -34.61
N THR A 266 -2.47 12.59 -34.35
CA THR A 266 -2.73 11.15 -34.44
C THR A 266 -2.90 10.48 -33.07
N SER A 267 -2.76 11.23 -31.98
CA SER A 267 -2.71 10.71 -30.60
C SER A 267 -1.66 9.59 -30.43
N THR A 268 -0.47 9.82 -30.99
CA THR A 268 0.62 8.82 -31.01
C THR A 268 1.71 9.18 -30.00
N ILE A 269 2.06 8.19 -29.18
CA ILE A 269 3.22 8.21 -28.29
C ILE A 269 4.38 7.53 -29.03
N GLY A 270 5.51 8.23 -29.14
CA GLY A 270 6.76 7.64 -29.62
C GLY A 270 7.70 7.32 -28.46
N ILE A 271 8.29 6.13 -28.49
CA ILE A 271 9.38 5.68 -27.63
C ILE A 271 10.56 5.39 -28.56
N ASP A 272 11.65 6.14 -28.42
CA ASP A 272 12.80 6.08 -29.32
C ASP A 272 14.08 5.85 -28.52
N THR A 273 14.67 4.67 -28.70
CA THR A 273 15.90 4.26 -28.03
C THR A 273 17.17 4.78 -28.71
N SER A 274 17.06 5.27 -29.95
CA SER A 274 18.15 5.90 -30.68
C SER A 274 18.38 7.37 -30.27
N ASN A 275 17.36 7.98 -29.67
CA ASN A 275 17.37 9.35 -29.19
C ASN A 275 17.43 9.42 -27.66
N ASN A 276 18.00 10.52 -27.18
CA ASN A 276 18.06 10.82 -25.76
C ASN A 276 16.77 11.48 -25.28
N TYR A 277 16.51 11.41 -23.98
CA TYR A 277 15.36 12.08 -23.39
C TYR A 277 15.51 13.60 -23.48
N THR A 278 14.41 14.29 -23.77
CA THR A 278 14.32 15.76 -23.74
C THR A 278 13.05 16.17 -23.00
N GLU A 279 13.13 17.27 -22.24
CA GLU A 279 12.00 17.83 -21.47
C GLU A 279 10.94 18.47 -22.39
#